data_AF-A0A7C4QBE5-F1
#
_entry.id   AF-A0A7C4QBE5-F1
#
_cell.length_a   1.000
_cell.length_b   1.000
_cell.length_c   1.000
_cell.angle_alpha   90.00
_cell.angle_beta   90.00
_cell.angle_gamma   90.00
#
_symmetry.space_group_name_H-M   'P 1'
#
loop_
_entity.id
_entity.type
_entity.pdbx_description
1 polymer ?
#
loop_
_entity_poly.entity_id
_entity_poly.type
_entity_poly.pdbx_seq_one_letter_code
_entity_poly.pdbx_strand_id
1 'polypeptide(L)' 'MARKKTKKEKIQSGYRLKNFRIEEGKKREVRDVETFGYLDSRYIVKDLLKTLIVSFLMIAIILVVKFL' A
#
# COMPACT_ATOMS: atom_id res chain seq x y z
N MET A 1 10.85 -2.03 -45.78
CA MET A 1 11.90 -2.63 -44.90
C MET A 1 12.22 -1.65 -43.77
N ALA A 2 12.16 -2.08 -42.52
CA ALA A 2 12.48 -1.22 -41.37
C ALA A 2 13.99 -0.89 -41.32
N ARG A 3 14.32 0.40 -41.20
CA ARG A 3 15.71 0.90 -41.14
C ARG A 3 16.43 0.28 -39.94
N LYS A 4 17.58 -0.38 -40.15
CA LYS A 4 18.39 -0.94 -39.05
C LYS A 4 18.99 0.20 -38.22
N LYS A 5 18.61 0.28 -36.94
CA LYS A 5 19.14 1.27 -35.99
C LYS A 5 20.65 1.08 -35.79
N THR A 6 21.37 2.19 -35.75
CA THR A 6 22.80 2.25 -35.46
C THR A 6 23.11 1.87 -34.00
N LYS A 7 24.36 1.50 -33.71
CA LYS A 7 24.79 1.13 -32.34
C LYS A 7 24.46 2.23 -31.32
N LYS A 8 24.66 3.50 -31.67
CA LYS A 8 24.35 4.66 -30.81
C LYS A 8 22.85 4.79 -30.53
N GLU A 9 22.00 4.64 -31.55
CA GLU A 9 20.54 4.69 -31.39
C GLU A 9 19.99 3.54 -30.53
N LYS A 10 20.61 2.35 -30.62
CA LYS A 10 20.26 1.21 -29.75
C LYS A 10 20.55 1.49 -28.28
N ILE A 11 21.71 2.09 -28.00
CA ILE A 11 22.12 2.46 -26.64
C ILE A 11 21.15 3.51 -26.08
N GLN A 12 20.87 4.58 -26.83
CA GLN A 12 19.97 5.65 -26.39
C GLN A 12 18.52 5.15 -26.19
N SER A 13 18.04 4.24 -27.04
CA SER A 13 16.74 3.59 -26.87
C SER A 13 16.71 2.70 -25.62
N GLY A 14 17.81 1.99 -25.31
CA GLY A 14 17.93 1.17 -24.10
C GLY A 14 17.92 2.00 -22.82
N TYR A 15 18.62 3.14 -22.81
CA TYR A 15 18.58 4.09 -21.68
C TYR A 15 17.17 4.67 -21.47
N ARG A 16 16.47 5.07 -22.54
CA ARG A 16 15.07 5.53 -22.45
C ARG A 16 14.15 4.46 -21.88
N LEU A 17 14.28 3.21 -22.32
CA LEU A 17 13.47 2.09 -21.82
C LEU A 17 13.74 1.79 -20.35
N LYS A 18 15.00 1.90 -19.90
CA LYS A 18 15.36 1.78 -18.48
C LYS A 18 14.71 2.87 -17.64
N ASN A 19 14.81 4.13 -18.07
CA ASN A 19 14.22 5.26 -17.34
C ASN A 19 12.69 5.18 -17.31
N PHE A 20 12.06 4.76 -18.41
CA PHE A 20 10.62 4.54 -18.48
C PHE A 20 10.16 3.45 -17.51
N ARG A 21 10.86 2.31 -17.45
CA ARG A 21 10.58 1.25 -16.47
C ARG A 21 10.69 1.74 -15.01
N ILE A 22 11.66 2.60 -14.71
CA ILE A 22 11.84 3.17 -13.37
C ILE A 22 10.70 4.12 -13.02
N GLU A 23 10.28 4.99 -13.94
CA GLU A 23 9.13 5.88 -13.74
C GLU A 23 7.81 5.13 -13.60
N GLU A 24 7.58 4.09 -14.41
CA GLU A 24 6.39 3.25 -14.29
C GLU A 24 6.35 2.49 -12.96
N GLY A 25 7.48 1.95 -12.50
CA GLY A 25 7.59 1.28 -11.21
C GLY A 25 7.22 2.21 -10.04
N LYS A 26 7.77 3.44 -10.04
CA LYS A 26 7.44 4.46 -9.03
C LYS A 26 5.97 4.86 -9.05
N LYS A 27 5.36 5.01 -10.23
CA LYS A 27 3.94 5.34 -10.36
C LYS A 27 3.03 4.22 -9.86
N ARG A 28 3.43 2.96 -10.01
CA ARG A 28 2.69 1.80 -9.48
C ARG A 28 2.75 1.74 -7.97
N GLU A 29 3.92 1.92 -7.38
CA GLU A 29 4.10 1.91 -5.92
C GLU A 29 3.25 2.99 -5.23
N VAL A 30 3.21 4.20 -5.79
CA VAL A 30 2.34 5.28 -5.27
C VAL A 30 0.87 4.93 -5.42
N ARG A 31 0.44 4.37 -6.56
CA ARG A 31 -0.94 3.92 -6.74
C ARG A 31 -1.33 2.79 -5.81
N ASP A 32 -0.43 1.86 -5.52
CA ASP A 32 -0.70 0.75 -4.61
C ASP A 32 -0.90 1.27 -3.18
N VAL A 33 -0.11 2.26 -2.75
CA VAL A 33 -0.30 2.92 -1.45
C VAL A 33 -1.59 3.73 -1.39
N GLU A 34 -1.97 4.46 -2.45
CA GLU A 34 -3.24 5.19 -2.50
C GLU A 34 -4.45 4.25 -2.54
N THR A 35 -4.35 3.16 -3.32
CA THR A 35 -5.47 2.25 -3.57
C THR A 35 -5.63 1.22 -2.46
N PHE A 36 -4.56 0.83 -1.78
CA PHE A 36 -4.59 -0.19 -0.72
C PHE A 36 -4.10 0.33 0.63
N GLY A 37 -3.90 1.64 0.80
CA GLY A 37 -3.49 2.24 2.06
C GLY A 37 -4.47 1.98 3.22
N TYR A 38 -5.74 1.71 2.92
CA TYR A 38 -6.74 1.28 3.92
C TYR A 38 -6.50 -0.14 4.44
N LEU A 39 -5.75 -0.98 3.72
CA LEU A 39 -5.27 -2.29 4.16
C LEU A 39 -3.94 -2.20 4.91
N ASP A 40 -3.35 -1.00 5.03
CA ASP A 40 -2.14 -0.84 5.83
C ASP A 40 -2.45 -1.30 7.25
N SER A 41 -1.72 -2.34 7.67
CA SER A 41 -1.81 -3.01 8.97
C SER A 41 -1.90 -2.04 10.15
N ARG A 42 -1.33 -0.84 10.03
CA ARG A 42 -1.39 0.22 11.05
C ARG A 42 -2.81 0.72 11.32
N TYR A 43 -3.66 0.85 10.30
CA TYR A 43 -5.05 1.26 10.48
C TYR A 43 -5.89 0.12 11.03
N ILE A 44 -5.70 -1.09 10.51
CA ILE A 44 -6.39 -2.29 10.96
C ILE A 44 -6.10 -2.53 12.45
N VAL A 45 -4.83 -2.52 12.87
CA VAL A 45 -4.45 -2.75 14.28
C VAL A 45 -5.01 -1.66 15.20
N LYS A 46 -4.99 -0.40 14.78
CA LYS A 46 -5.53 0.71 15.57
C LYS A 46 -7.04 0.59 15.77
N ASP A 47 -7.76 0.18 14.75
CA ASP A 47 -9.22 0.00 14.83
C ASP A 47 -9.59 -1.25 15.63
N LEU A 48 -8.84 -2.33 15.46
CA LEU A 48 -8.99 -3.55 16.23
C LEU A 48 -8.77 -3.31 17.73
N LEU A 49 -7.74 -2.54 18.10
CA LEU A 49 -7.44 -2.19 19.49
C LEU A 49 -8.58 -1.37 20.13
N LYS A 50 -9.12 -0.38 19.41
CA LYS A 50 -10.26 0.42 19.88
C LYS A 50 -11.48 -0.46 20.16
N THR A 51 -11.81 -1.35 19.21
CA THR A 51 -12.92 -2.28 19.33
C THR A 51 -12.74 -3.21 20.53
N LEU A 52 -11.52 -3.69 20.76
CA LEU A 52 -11.15 -4.53 21.91
C LEU A 52 -11.38 -3.81 23.24
N ILE A 53 -10.94 -2.56 23.36
CA ILE A 53 -11.10 -1.74 24.57
C ILE A 53 -12.59 -1.52 24.89
N VAL A 54 -13.38 -1.13 23.88
CA VAL A 54 -14.83 -0.90 24.06
C VAL A 54 -15.54 -2.19 24.44
N SER A 55 -15.18 -3.31 23.83
CA SER A 55 -15.74 -4.62 24.16
C SER A 55 -15.42 -5.01 25.61
N PHE A 56 -14.19 -4.77 26.05
CA PHE A 56 -13.77 -5.03 27.44
C PHE A 56 -14.53 -4.15 28.44
N LEU A 57 -14.74 -2.87 28.10
CA LEU A 57 -15.52 -1.94 28.90
C LEU A 57 -16.97 -2.41 29.07
N MET A 58 -17.62 -2.84 27.98
CA MET A 58 -18.98 -3.37 28.01
C MET A 58 -19.09 -4.60 28.91
N ILE A 59 -18.14 -5.53 28.79
CA ILE A 59 -18.08 -6.73 29.64
C ILE A 59 -17.90 -6.33 31.10
N ALA A 60 -17.00 -5.40 31.40
CA ALA A 60 -16.78 -4.91 32.76
C ALA A 60 -18.05 -4.29 33.37
N ILE A 61 -18.79 -3.47 32.61
CA ILE A 61 -20.06 -2.89 33.05
C ILE A 61 -21.09 -3.98 33.35
N ILE A 62 -21.23 -4.95 32.46
CA ILE A 62 -22.18 -6.06 32.64
C ILE A 62 -21.83 -6.88 33.89
N LEU A 63 -20.54 -7.16 34.12
CA LEU A 63 -20.11 -7.87 35.31
C LEU A 63 -20.39 -7.07 36.58
N VAL A 64 -20.06 -5.77 36.61
CA VAL A 64 -20.37 -4.91 37.76
C VAL A 64 -21.86 -4.92 38.05
N VAL A 65 -22.71 -4.72 37.04
CA VAL A 65 -24.18 -4.72 37.22
C VAL A 65 -24.70 -6.09 37.67
N LYS A 66 -24.12 -7.19 37.19
CA LYS A 66 -24.54 -8.54 37.56
C LYS A 66 -24.13 -8.92 38.99
N PHE A 67 -23.04 -8.35 39.50
CA PHE A 67 -22.53 -8.61 40.84
C PHE A 67 -22.91 -7.52 41.87
N LEU A 68 -23.60 -6.46 41.45
CA LEU A 68 -24.25 -5.48 42.30
C LEU A 68 -25.62 -5.99 42.75
#